data_AF-A0A537YLM3-F1
#
_entry.id   AF-A0A537YLM3-F1
#
_cell.length_a   1.000
_cell.length_b   1.000
_cell.length_c   1.000
_cell.angle_alpha   90.00
_cell.angle_beta   90.00
_cell.angle_gamma   90.00
#
_symmetry.space_group_name_H-M   'P 1'
#
loop_
_entity.id
_entity.type
_entity.pdbx_description
1 polymer ?
#
loop_
_entity_poly.entity_id
_entity_poly.type
_entity_poly.pdbx_seq_one_letter_code
_entity_poly.pdbx_strand_id
1 'polypeptide(L)'
;MALFRIRRPDGAVRLAIGDASGGPETLLPPDVTIDRILAGHGPSIERPAPEADATVPDGAKLLPPVGSQEVWAAGVTYLRSRDARVEEAIEPTPYDRVYTAERPELFSKTAGWRVRGPGQPIAVRADSTWDVPEPELTLVLNASARIVAYTIGNDVSSRSIEGENTLYLPQAKTYDGSCAIGPAIVPAAEIEPPFTIRMTIERDGTAV
;
A
#
# COMPACT_ATOMS: atom_id res chain seq x y z
N MET A 1 -10.77 -0.37 -15.18
CA MET A 1 -9.37 -0.31 -15.64
C MET A 1 -8.46 -0.06 -14.45
N ALA A 2 -7.32 -0.74 -14.40
CA ALA A 2 -6.31 -0.58 -13.38
C ALA A 2 -4.92 -0.42 -13.99
N LEU A 3 -4.02 0.26 -13.28
CA LEU A 3 -2.63 0.46 -13.64
C LEU A 3 -1.74 -0.49 -12.85
N PHE A 4 -0.90 -1.22 -13.56
CA PHE A 4 0.03 -2.20 -13.02
C PHE A 4 1.46 -1.75 -13.30
N ARG A 5 2.35 -2.04 -12.35
CA ARG A 5 3.79 -1.95 -12.57
C ARG A 5 4.34 -3.36 -12.73
N ILE A 6 5.09 -3.59 -13.80
CA ILE A 6 5.59 -4.92 -14.13
C ILE A 6 7.09 -4.90 -14.39
N ARG A 7 7.74 -6.04 -14.20
CA ARG A 7 9.07 -6.36 -14.71
C ARG A 7 8.93 -7.37 -15.84
N ARG A 8 9.37 -7.00 -17.03
CA ARG A 8 9.40 -7.87 -18.21
C ARG A 8 10.53 -8.91 -18.10
N PRO A 9 10.49 -10.00 -18.89
CA PRO A 9 11.57 -11.01 -18.90
C PRO A 9 12.95 -10.46 -19.26
N ASP A 10 13.00 -9.39 -20.07
CA ASP A 10 14.23 -8.66 -20.42
C ASP A 10 14.77 -7.78 -19.25
N GLY A 11 14.08 -7.76 -18.11
CA GLY A 11 14.42 -6.97 -16.93
C GLY A 11 13.86 -5.55 -16.94
N ALA A 12 13.28 -5.07 -18.04
CA ALA A 12 12.73 -3.74 -18.13
C ALA A 12 11.50 -3.58 -17.23
N VAL A 13 11.44 -2.45 -16.52
CA VAL A 13 10.26 -2.08 -15.73
C VAL A 13 9.35 -1.20 -16.58
N ARG A 14 8.08 -1.58 -16.68
CA ARG A 14 7.06 -0.88 -17.46
C ARG A 14 5.78 -0.71 -16.65
N LEU A 15 4.96 0.23 -17.08
CA LEU A 15 3.57 0.29 -16.68
C LEU A 15 2.70 -0.43 -17.70
N ALA A 16 1.61 -1.01 -17.22
CA ALA A 16 0.60 -1.65 -18.04
C ALA A 16 -0.80 -1.31 -17.50
N ILE A 17 -1.80 -1.38 -18.37
CA ILE A 17 -3.21 -1.27 -18.01
C ILE A 17 -3.92 -2.60 -18.26
N GLY A 18 -5.02 -2.82 -17.54
CA GLY A 18 -5.89 -3.97 -17.74
C GLY A 18 -7.06 -3.95 -16.77
N ASP A 19 -7.79 -5.06 -16.67
CA ASP A 19 -8.83 -5.21 -15.65
C ASP A 19 -8.21 -5.44 -14.25
N ALA A 20 -8.81 -4.88 -13.20
CA ALA A 20 -8.27 -5.01 -11.83
C ALA A 20 -8.25 -6.47 -11.33
N SER A 21 -9.22 -7.28 -11.78
CA SER A 21 -9.31 -8.71 -11.48
C SER A 21 -8.62 -9.60 -12.52
N GLY A 22 -8.56 -9.13 -13.77
CA GLY A 22 -7.92 -9.84 -14.90
C GLY A 22 -6.40 -9.70 -14.98
N GLY A 23 -5.84 -8.61 -14.44
CA GLY A 23 -4.41 -8.33 -14.48
C GLY A 23 -3.98 -7.42 -15.64
N PRO A 24 -2.65 -7.25 -15.84
CA PRO A 24 -2.13 -6.33 -16.85
C PRO A 24 -2.21 -6.92 -18.26
N GLU A 25 -2.67 -6.13 -19.23
CA GLU A 25 -2.92 -6.57 -20.61
C GLU A 25 -2.12 -5.76 -21.65
N THR A 26 -2.13 -4.43 -21.54
CA THR A 26 -1.53 -3.53 -22.53
C THR A 26 -0.46 -2.64 -21.90
N LEU A 27 0.70 -2.53 -22.53
CA LEU A 27 1.81 -1.72 -22.04
C LEU A 27 1.57 -0.22 -22.30
N LEU A 28 2.03 0.62 -21.36
CA LEU A 28 2.21 2.05 -21.60
C LEU A 28 3.61 2.32 -22.16
N PRO A 29 3.83 3.39 -22.95
CA PRO A 29 5.12 3.74 -23.54
C PRO A 29 6.29 3.69 -22.53
N PRO A 30 7.53 3.35 -22.97
CA PRO A 30 8.66 3.14 -22.06
C PRO A 30 9.02 4.33 -21.17
N ASP A 31 8.76 5.55 -21.64
CA ASP A 31 9.02 6.79 -20.92
C ASP A 31 7.90 7.16 -19.93
N VAL A 32 6.79 6.43 -19.91
CA VAL A 32 5.70 6.61 -18.95
C VAL A 32 5.98 5.76 -17.71
N THR A 33 6.39 6.42 -16.62
CA THR A 33 6.66 5.81 -15.32
C THR A 33 5.70 6.33 -14.25
N ILE A 34 5.54 5.57 -13.15
CA ILE A 34 4.70 6.01 -12.04
C ILE A 34 5.19 7.34 -11.45
N ASP A 35 6.51 7.54 -11.38
CA ASP A 35 7.11 8.79 -10.92
C ASP A 35 6.71 9.97 -11.79
N ARG A 36 6.72 9.79 -13.12
CA ARG A 36 6.34 10.85 -14.07
C ARG A 36 4.86 11.17 -14.00
N ILE A 37 4.00 10.14 -13.99
CA ILE A 37 2.55 10.31 -13.87
C ILE A 37 2.21 11.07 -12.59
N LEU A 38 2.76 10.65 -11.44
CA LEU A 38 2.47 11.29 -10.15
C LEU A 38 3.09 12.69 -10.03
N ALA A 39 4.20 12.95 -10.73
CA ALA A 39 4.76 14.29 -10.85
C ALA A 39 4.00 15.19 -11.85
N GLY A 40 2.94 14.70 -12.51
CA GLY A 40 2.16 15.46 -13.48
C GLY A 40 2.82 15.59 -14.86
N HIS A 41 3.79 14.73 -15.16
CA HIS A 41 4.49 14.69 -16.45
C HIS A 41 3.97 13.53 -17.31
N GLY A 42 3.31 13.86 -18.42
CA GLY A 42 2.76 12.87 -19.35
C GLY A 42 1.28 12.56 -19.08
N PRO A 43 0.79 11.36 -19.41
CA PRO A 43 -0.61 10.99 -19.21
C PRO A 43 -0.96 10.91 -17.72
N SER A 44 -2.24 11.11 -17.38
CA SER A 44 -2.74 10.95 -16.02
C SER A 44 -3.11 9.48 -15.73
N ILE A 45 -3.27 9.12 -14.45
CA ILE A 45 -3.71 7.76 -14.08
C ILE A 45 -5.11 7.47 -14.66
N GLU A 46 -5.98 8.47 -14.74
CA GLU A 46 -7.35 8.38 -15.23
C GLU A 46 -7.43 8.26 -16.76
N ARG A 47 -6.39 8.69 -17.48
CA ARG A 47 -6.34 8.67 -18.94
C ARG A 47 -4.96 8.23 -19.41
N PRO A 48 -4.59 6.96 -19.17
CA PRO A 48 -3.34 6.43 -19.66
C PRO A 48 -3.36 6.41 -21.20
N ALA A 49 -2.19 6.62 -21.81
CA ALA A 49 -2.01 6.53 -23.25
C ALA A 49 -1.26 5.23 -23.57
N PRO A 50 -1.95 4.09 -23.81
CA PRO A 50 -1.29 2.82 -24.10
C PRO A 50 -0.55 2.87 -25.44
N GLU A 51 0.50 2.07 -25.54
CA GLU A 51 1.23 1.85 -26.80
C GLU A 51 0.40 0.93 -27.70
N ALA A 52 0.22 1.32 -28.97
CA ALA A 52 -0.55 0.53 -29.92
C ALA A 52 0.09 -0.86 -30.11
N ASP A 53 -0.74 -1.90 -30.08
CA ASP A 53 -0.35 -3.31 -30.26
C ASP A 53 0.72 -3.84 -29.28
N ALA A 54 0.96 -3.14 -28.16
CA ALA A 54 1.94 -3.55 -27.16
C ALA A 54 1.29 -4.34 -26.01
N THR A 55 1.32 -5.67 -26.11
CA THR A 55 0.80 -6.56 -25.07
C THR A 55 1.82 -6.84 -23.97
N VAL A 56 1.33 -7.20 -22.79
CA VAL A 56 2.18 -7.67 -21.69
C VAL A 56 2.74 -9.05 -22.05
N PRO A 57 4.08 -9.24 -22.06
CA PRO A 57 4.68 -10.49 -22.46
C PRO A 57 4.53 -11.57 -21.38
N ASP A 58 4.48 -12.83 -21.81
CA ASP A 58 4.55 -14.00 -20.93
C ASP A 58 5.77 -13.93 -20.01
N GLY A 59 5.60 -14.36 -18.76
CA GLY A 59 6.67 -14.34 -17.76
C GLY A 59 6.95 -12.95 -17.15
N ALA A 60 6.19 -11.92 -17.51
CA ALA A 60 6.21 -10.65 -16.78
C ALA A 60 5.82 -10.86 -15.31
N LYS A 61 6.51 -10.17 -14.41
CA LYS A 61 6.28 -10.24 -12.97
C LYS A 61 5.63 -8.95 -12.48
N LEU A 62 4.58 -9.06 -11.68
CA LEU A 62 4.02 -7.91 -10.98
C LEU A 62 5.07 -7.34 -10.00
N LEU A 63 5.15 -6.02 -9.98
CA LEU A 63 5.89 -5.25 -8.99
C LEU A 63 4.89 -4.48 -8.14
N PRO A 64 5.27 -4.06 -6.92
CA PRO A 64 4.47 -3.05 -6.23
C PRO A 64 4.30 -1.84 -7.16
N PRO A 65 3.11 -1.24 -7.26
CA PRO A 65 2.84 -0.11 -8.13
C PRO A 65 3.38 1.20 -7.55
N VAL A 66 4.60 1.15 -7.01
CA VAL A 66 5.32 2.23 -6.35
C VAL A 66 6.71 2.31 -6.99
N GLY A 67 7.15 3.53 -7.29
CA GLY A 67 8.47 3.87 -7.81
C GLY A 67 9.33 4.48 -6.70
N SER A 68 9.69 5.75 -6.87
CA SER A 68 10.48 6.50 -5.89
C SER A 68 9.66 7.21 -4.81
N GLN A 69 8.34 6.98 -4.77
CA GLN A 69 7.45 7.64 -3.82
C GLN A 69 7.77 7.25 -2.37
N GLU A 70 7.49 8.15 -1.45
CA GLU A 70 7.41 7.85 -0.03
C GLU A 70 6.06 7.17 0.29
N VAL A 71 6.06 6.26 1.25
CA VAL A 71 4.85 5.67 1.81
C VAL A 71 4.69 6.16 3.23
N TRP A 72 3.55 6.80 3.48
CA TRP A 72 3.11 7.27 4.79
C TRP A 72 1.88 6.49 5.22
N ALA A 73 1.67 6.37 6.53
CA ALA A 73 0.51 5.72 7.11
C ALA A 73 -0.17 6.65 8.14
N ALA A 74 -1.47 6.43 8.33
CA ALA A 74 -2.33 7.19 9.22
C ALA A 74 -3.01 6.24 10.20
N GLY A 75 -2.62 6.32 11.48
CA GLY A 75 -3.16 5.47 12.52
C GLY A 75 -4.47 5.99 13.12
N VAL A 76 -5.16 5.11 13.85
CA VAL A 76 -6.36 5.42 14.64
C VAL A 76 -7.51 6.04 13.83
N THR A 77 -7.69 5.60 12.58
CA THR A 77 -8.66 6.17 11.62
C THR A 77 -10.05 5.53 11.63
N TYR A 78 -10.22 4.36 12.26
CA TYR A 78 -11.49 3.64 12.32
C TYR A 78 -12.10 3.60 13.72
N LEU A 79 -13.44 3.71 13.78
CA LEU A 79 -14.25 3.66 15.01
C LEU A 79 -13.99 2.41 15.86
N ARG A 80 -13.73 1.26 15.24
CA ARG A 80 -13.40 -0.01 15.93
C ARG A 80 -12.02 -0.04 16.59
N SER A 81 -11.11 0.85 16.24
CA SER A 81 -9.81 0.98 16.94
C SER A 81 -9.92 1.62 18.33
N ARG A 82 -11.05 2.30 18.60
CA ARG A 82 -11.41 2.86 19.91
C ARG A 82 -11.92 1.78 20.88
N ASP A 83 -12.91 1.00 20.44
CA ASP A 83 -13.66 0.13 21.36
C ASP A 83 -12.80 -1.03 21.89
N ALA A 84 -11.87 -1.56 21.10
CA ALA A 84 -10.94 -2.61 21.53
C ALA A 84 -9.85 -2.12 22.52
N ARG A 85 -9.68 -0.81 22.71
CA ARG A 85 -8.61 -0.22 23.54
C ARG A 85 -9.12 0.49 24.80
N VAL A 86 -10.37 0.96 24.78
CA VAL A 86 -11.01 1.63 25.92
C VAL A 86 -11.37 0.66 27.06
N GLU A 87 -11.60 -0.63 26.77
CA GLU A 87 -11.91 -1.64 27.80
C GLU A 87 -10.71 -2.01 28.70
N GLU A 88 -9.47 -1.71 28.30
CA GLU A 88 -8.25 -2.14 28.99
C GLU A 88 -7.53 -1.03 29.79
N ALA A 89 -7.91 0.25 29.63
CA ALA A 89 -7.13 1.37 30.14
C ALA A 89 -7.83 2.19 31.25
N ILE A 90 -7.14 2.36 32.39
CA ILE A 90 -7.59 3.18 33.54
C ILE A 90 -7.39 4.69 33.27
N GLU A 91 -6.49 5.05 32.36
CA GLU A 91 -6.26 6.43 31.88
C GLU A 91 -6.24 6.50 30.34
N PRO A 92 -6.55 7.66 29.73
CA PRO A 92 -6.52 7.81 28.27
C PRO A 92 -5.11 7.61 27.72
N THR A 93 -4.95 6.59 26.87
CA THR A 93 -3.70 6.31 26.17
C THR A 93 -3.38 7.43 25.17
N PRO A 94 -2.12 7.59 24.72
CA PRO A 94 -1.80 8.50 23.62
C PRO A 94 -2.67 8.30 22.38
N TYR A 95 -3.10 7.06 22.10
CA TYR A 95 -3.98 6.73 20.98
C TYR A 95 -5.41 7.30 21.16
N ASP A 96 -5.95 7.28 22.38
CA ASP A 96 -7.27 7.87 22.67
C ASP A 96 -7.27 9.40 22.47
N ARG A 97 -6.14 10.03 22.81
CA ARG A 97 -5.93 11.47 22.62
C ARG A 97 -5.87 11.82 21.14
N VAL A 98 -5.13 11.05 20.33
CA VAL A 98 -5.05 11.25 18.88
C VAL A 98 -6.41 11.07 18.23
N TYR A 99 -7.19 10.07 18.64
CA TYR A 99 -8.50 9.80 18.04
C TYR A 99 -9.48 10.99 18.10
N THR A 100 -9.43 11.75 19.18
CA THR A 100 -10.30 12.92 19.40
C THR A 100 -9.64 14.24 19.04
N ALA A 101 -8.35 14.23 18.68
CA ALA A 101 -7.60 15.43 18.33
C ALA A 101 -7.91 15.90 16.91
N GLU A 102 -7.82 17.20 16.68
CA GLU A 102 -7.86 17.78 15.33
C GLU A 102 -6.66 17.35 14.48
N ARG A 103 -5.50 17.12 15.13
CA ARG A 103 -4.28 16.68 14.46
C ARG A 103 -4.26 15.14 14.39
N PRO A 104 -4.28 14.54 13.19
CA PRO A 104 -4.20 13.09 13.05
C PRO A 104 -2.78 12.58 13.30
N GLU A 105 -2.67 11.27 13.58
CA GLU A 105 -1.40 10.56 13.52
C GLU A 105 -0.98 10.34 12.08
N LEU A 106 0.26 10.71 11.76
CA LEU A 106 0.93 10.42 10.50
C LEU A 106 2.36 9.98 10.79
N PHE A 107 2.81 8.91 10.16
CA PHE A 107 4.19 8.46 10.25
C PHE A 107 4.70 7.95 8.89
N SER A 108 6.01 8.11 8.67
CA SER A 108 6.69 7.54 7.51
C SER A 108 6.77 6.03 7.68
N LYS A 109 6.11 5.28 6.79
CA LYS A 109 6.15 3.82 6.80
C LYS A 109 7.45 3.32 6.18
N THR A 110 7.70 3.70 4.93
CA THR A 110 8.90 3.28 4.19
C THR A 110 9.11 4.07 2.90
N ALA A 111 10.30 3.94 2.31
CA ALA A 111 10.55 4.39 0.95
C ALA A 111 10.04 3.36 -0.07
N GLY A 112 9.55 3.80 -1.22
CA GLY A 112 8.91 2.95 -2.23
C GLY A 112 9.74 1.74 -2.69
N TRP A 113 11.07 1.86 -2.74
CA TRP A 113 11.97 0.78 -3.12
C TRP A 113 12.09 -0.36 -2.08
N ARG A 114 11.56 -0.19 -0.87
CA ARG A 114 11.46 -1.24 0.16
C ARG A 114 10.09 -1.92 0.19
N VAL A 115 9.12 -1.43 -0.58
CA VAL A 115 7.76 -1.98 -0.61
C VAL A 115 7.78 -3.36 -1.28
N ARG A 116 7.03 -4.31 -0.71
CA ARG A 116 6.80 -5.64 -1.28
C ARG A 116 5.57 -5.63 -2.20
N GLY A 117 5.67 -6.33 -3.31
CA GLY A 117 4.57 -6.55 -4.25
C GLY A 117 3.82 -7.85 -4.00
N PRO A 118 2.78 -8.12 -4.80
CA PRO A 118 2.04 -9.39 -4.77
C PRO A 118 2.95 -10.61 -4.87
N GLY A 119 2.72 -11.61 -4.02
CA GLY A 119 3.50 -12.85 -3.99
C GLY A 119 4.92 -12.69 -3.43
N GLN A 120 5.34 -11.50 -3.04
CA GLN A 120 6.61 -11.30 -2.34
C GLN A 120 6.43 -11.45 -0.83
N PRO A 121 7.43 -12.01 -0.11
CA PRO A 121 7.33 -12.19 1.33
C PRO A 121 7.39 -10.85 2.06
N ILE A 122 6.40 -10.63 2.94
CA ILE A 122 6.53 -9.72 4.08
C ILE A 122 7.40 -10.36 5.17
N ALA A 123 7.80 -9.59 6.17
CA ALA A 123 8.68 -10.07 7.23
C ALA A 123 8.11 -9.86 8.63
N VAL A 124 8.58 -10.71 9.53
CA VAL A 124 8.46 -10.57 10.98
C VAL A 124 9.86 -10.29 11.51
N ARG A 125 10.00 -9.31 12.41
CA ARG A 125 11.31 -9.01 12.99
C ARG A 125 11.75 -10.14 13.92
N ALA A 126 13.05 -10.40 13.95
CA ALA A 126 13.62 -11.45 14.82
C ALA A 126 13.45 -11.15 16.32
N ASP A 127 13.33 -9.87 16.69
CA ASP A 127 13.14 -9.38 18.05
C ASP A 127 11.67 -9.06 18.38
N SER A 128 10.72 -9.37 17.49
CA SER A 128 9.30 -9.22 17.76
C SER A 128 8.63 -10.57 17.98
N THR A 129 7.87 -10.68 19.05
CA THR A 129 7.12 -11.90 19.40
C THR A 129 5.66 -11.86 18.94
N TRP A 130 5.20 -10.70 18.49
CA TRP A 130 3.84 -10.49 18.02
C TRP A 130 3.80 -9.44 16.91
N ASP A 131 3.42 -9.90 15.72
CA ASP A 131 3.31 -9.09 14.51
C ASP A 131 1.96 -9.32 13.86
N VAL A 132 1.39 -8.26 13.31
CA VAL A 132 0.10 -8.30 12.63
C VAL A 132 0.19 -7.66 11.25
N PRO A 133 -0.45 -8.24 10.22
CA PRO A 133 -0.81 -7.48 9.04
C PRO A 133 -1.92 -6.47 9.38
N GLU A 134 -1.83 -5.26 8.84
CA GLU A 134 -2.87 -4.23 8.96
C GLU A 134 -3.39 -3.93 7.54
N PRO A 135 -4.56 -4.49 7.15
CA PRO A 135 -5.10 -4.35 5.81
C PRO A 135 -5.74 -2.96 5.65
N GLU A 136 -5.21 -2.15 4.74
CA GLU A 136 -5.60 -0.75 4.61
C GLU A 136 -5.94 -0.36 3.17
N LEU A 137 -6.91 0.55 3.03
CA LEU A 137 -7.08 1.31 1.81
C LEU A 137 -5.92 2.29 1.69
N THR A 138 -5.13 2.16 0.63
CA THR A 138 -4.01 3.07 0.35
C THR A 138 -4.42 4.12 -0.66
N LEU A 139 -4.19 5.39 -0.32
CA LEU A 139 -4.41 6.53 -1.18
C LEU A 139 -3.17 6.80 -2.04
N VAL A 140 -3.35 7.00 -3.34
CA VAL A 140 -2.28 7.43 -4.25
C VAL A 140 -2.44 8.92 -4.52
N LEU A 141 -1.46 9.70 -4.09
CA LEU A 141 -1.45 11.15 -4.25
C LEU A 141 -0.47 11.58 -5.35
N ASN A 142 -0.86 12.59 -6.13
CA ASN A 142 0.06 13.26 -7.05
C ASN A 142 0.82 14.41 -6.37
N ALA A 143 1.74 15.05 -7.09
CA ALA A 143 2.57 16.16 -6.60
C ALA A 143 1.77 17.40 -6.17
N SER A 144 0.50 17.51 -6.56
CA SER A 144 -0.43 18.55 -6.11
C SER A 144 -1.27 18.12 -4.90
N ALA A 145 -0.88 17.04 -4.21
CA ALA A 145 -1.57 16.44 -3.07
C ALA A 145 -3.03 16.02 -3.37
N ARG A 146 -3.36 15.73 -4.63
CA ARG A 146 -4.68 15.21 -5.00
C ARG A 146 -4.67 13.70 -4.96
N ILE A 147 -5.71 13.12 -4.37
CA ILE A 147 -6.00 11.68 -4.50
C ILE A 147 -6.37 11.43 -5.96
N VAL A 148 -5.52 10.70 -6.66
CA VAL A 148 -5.71 10.33 -8.07
C VAL A 148 -6.13 8.88 -8.23
N ALA A 149 -5.89 8.06 -7.21
CA ALA A 149 -6.21 6.64 -7.25
C ALA A 149 -6.17 5.98 -5.87
N TYR A 150 -6.62 4.73 -5.84
CA TYR A 150 -6.60 3.85 -4.67
C TYR A 150 -5.85 2.55 -4.97
N THR A 151 -5.31 1.92 -3.93
CA THR A 151 -4.73 0.57 -3.99
C THR A 151 -4.88 -0.12 -2.63
N ILE A 152 -4.45 -1.38 -2.53
CA ILE A 152 -4.47 -2.14 -1.28
C ILE A 152 -3.09 -2.03 -0.64
N GLY A 153 -3.06 -1.79 0.67
CA GLY A 153 -1.86 -1.75 1.49
C GLY A 153 -1.92 -2.76 2.63
N ASN A 154 -0.73 -3.19 3.04
CA ASN A 154 -0.52 -3.93 4.29
C ASN A 154 0.59 -3.22 5.09
N ASP A 155 0.20 -2.60 6.20
CA ASP A 155 1.09 -2.00 7.19
C ASP A 155 1.47 -3.05 8.25
N VAL A 156 2.44 -3.91 7.92
CA VAL A 156 2.88 -4.97 8.85
C VAL A 156 3.56 -4.35 10.06
N SER A 157 3.10 -4.75 11.25
CA SER A 157 3.40 -4.05 12.49
C SER A 157 3.85 -5.01 13.58
N SER A 158 5.04 -4.76 14.13
CA SER A 158 5.58 -5.47 15.28
C SER A 158 4.95 -4.94 16.57
N ARG A 159 3.75 -5.42 16.91
CA ARG A 159 2.93 -4.96 18.04
C ARG A 159 3.60 -5.16 19.39
N SER A 160 4.46 -6.17 19.53
CA SER A 160 5.25 -6.37 20.76
C SER A 160 6.16 -5.17 21.06
N ILE A 161 6.81 -4.61 20.02
CA ILE A 161 7.71 -3.46 20.13
C ILE A 161 6.92 -2.16 20.31
N GLU A 162 5.85 -1.97 19.52
CA GLU A 162 4.99 -0.78 19.62
C GLU A 162 4.32 -0.67 21.00
N GLY A 163 3.85 -1.80 21.54
CA GLY A 163 3.18 -1.87 22.84
C GLY A 163 4.12 -1.63 24.02
N GLU A 164 5.42 -1.88 23.87
CA GLU A 164 6.41 -1.63 24.93
C GLU A 164 6.62 -0.13 25.17
N ASN A 165 6.79 0.64 24.09
CA ASN A 165 6.99 2.08 24.18
C ASN A 165 6.58 2.77 22.88
N THR A 166 5.74 3.80 22.98
CA THR A 166 5.33 4.63 21.82
C THR A 166 6.51 5.23 21.03
N LEU A 167 7.66 5.46 21.67
CA LEU A 167 8.86 5.96 20.98
C LEU A 167 9.53 4.91 20.09
N TYR A 168 9.14 3.63 20.20
CA TYR A 168 9.63 2.54 19.37
C TYR A 168 8.81 2.33 18.09
N LEU A 169 7.76 3.14 17.87
CA LEU A 169 6.94 3.07 16.66
C LEU A 169 7.76 3.02 15.36
N PRO A 170 8.84 3.81 15.15
CA PRO A 170 9.66 3.69 13.95
C PRO A 170 10.30 2.29 13.79
N GLN A 171 10.70 1.64 14.88
CA GLN A 171 11.29 0.30 14.84
C GLN A 171 10.21 -0.76 14.55
N ALA A 172 9.02 -0.57 15.11
CA ALA A 172 7.87 -1.45 14.97
C ALA A 172 7.20 -1.35 13.59
N LYS A 173 7.33 -0.20 12.90
CA LYS A 173 6.69 0.07 11.61
C LYS A 173 7.69 0.09 10.45
N THR A 174 8.97 0.36 10.65
CA THR A 174 9.94 0.50 9.54
C THR A 174 11.05 -0.54 9.62
N TYR A 175 10.91 -1.60 8.82
CA TYR A 175 11.92 -2.64 8.61
C TYR A 175 11.75 -3.30 7.22
N ASP A 176 12.71 -4.11 6.78
CA ASP A 176 12.61 -4.79 5.48
C ASP A 176 11.43 -5.77 5.48
N GLY A 177 10.55 -5.70 4.47
CA GLY A 177 9.33 -6.51 4.42
C GLY A 177 8.19 -6.03 5.33
N SER A 178 8.28 -4.84 5.92
CA SER A 178 7.21 -4.27 6.77
C SER A 178 6.04 -3.67 6.01
N CYS A 179 6.16 -3.46 4.68
CA CYS A 179 5.14 -2.81 3.87
C CYS A 179 4.92 -3.57 2.57
N ALA A 180 3.67 -3.87 2.24
CA ALA A 180 3.28 -4.40 0.94
C ALA A 180 2.15 -3.57 0.32
N ILE A 181 2.24 -3.32 -0.99
CA ILE A 181 1.25 -2.54 -1.75
C ILE A 181 1.04 -3.20 -3.12
N GLY A 182 -0.22 -3.29 -3.56
CA GLY A 182 -0.59 -3.79 -4.88
C GLY A 182 -1.94 -4.53 -4.88
N PRO A 183 -2.26 -5.32 -5.92
CA PRO A 183 -1.45 -5.58 -7.12
C PRO A 183 -1.45 -4.45 -8.14
N ALA A 184 -2.43 -3.54 -8.06
CA ALA A 184 -2.65 -2.50 -9.05
C ALA A 184 -3.12 -1.21 -8.38
N ILE A 185 -3.08 -0.12 -9.13
CA ILE A 185 -3.67 1.16 -8.76
C ILE A 185 -4.96 1.34 -9.58
N VAL A 186 -6.07 1.63 -8.91
CA VAL A 186 -7.37 1.88 -9.53
C VAL A 186 -7.64 3.39 -9.52
N PRO A 187 -7.83 4.04 -10.69
CA PRO A 187 -8.10 5.47 -10.75
C PRO A 187 -9.28 5.88 -9.86
N ALA A 188 -9.17 7.01 -9.16
CA ALA A 188 -10.19 7.43 -8.21
C ALA A 188 -11.53 7.75 -8.88
N ALA A 189 -11.52 8.06 -10.18
CA ALA A 189 -12.72 8.29 -10.97
C ALA A 189 -13.49 7.00 -11.33
N GLU A 190 -12.91 5.82 -11.10
CA GLU A 190 -13.51 4.53 -11.47
C GLU A 190 -14.13 3.78 -10.29
N ILE A 191 -13.92 4.25 -9.06
CA ILE A 191 -14.39 3.58 -7.86
C ILE A 191 -14.78 4.59 -6.78
N GLU A 192 -15.91 4.33 -6.11
CA GLU A 192 -16.44 5.21 -5.06
C GLU A 192 -16.59 4.46 -3.73
N PRO A 193 -16.42 5.14 -2.58
CA PRO A 193 -16.68 4.56 -1.27
C PRO A 193 -18.19 4.29 -1.05
N PRO A 194 -18.56 3.42 -0.10
CA PRO A 194 -17.70 2.76 0.89
C PRO A 194 -16.95 1.56 0.32
N PHE A 195 -15.70 1.38 0.78
CA PHE A 195 -14.89 0.22 0.42
C PHE A 195 -14.99 -0.85 1.49
N THR A 196 -15.23 -2.09 1.07
CA THR A 196 -15.16 -3.25 1.97
C THR A 196 -13.74 -3.81 1.96
N ILE A 197 -13.11 -3.85 3.13
CA ILE A 197 -11.78 -4.45 3.31
C ILE A 197 -11.97 -5.84 3.90
N ARG A 198 -11.32 -6.84 3.28
CA ARG A 198 -11.27 -8.21 3.78
C ARG A 198 -9.81 -8.64 3.86
N MET A 199 -9.48 -9.34 4.94
CA MET A 199 -8.19 -9.98 5.12
C MET A 199 -8.41 -11.44 5.51
N THR A 200 -7.58 -12.30 4.95
CA THR A 200 -7.49 -13.72 5.30
C THR A 200 -6.03 -14.02 5.59
N ILE A 201 -5.76 -14.72 6.70
CA ILE A 201 -4.45 -15.31 6.98
C ILE A 201 -4.63 -16.81 6.81
N GLU A 202 -3.76 -17.45 6.04
CA GLU A 202 -3.77 -18.90 5.85
C GLU A 202 -2.52 -19.51 6.48
N ARG A 203 -2.70 -20.59 7.25
CA ARG A 203 -1.63 -21.41 7.82
C ARG A 203 -1.86 -22.86 7.45
N ASP A 204 -0.86 -23.47 6.82
CA ASP A 204 -0.94 -24.86 6.33
C ASP A 204 -2.19 -25.12 5.48
N GLY A 205 -2.56 -24.16 4.63
CA GLY A 205 -3.73 -24.23 3.74
C GLY A 205 -5.08 -23.99 4.42
N THR A 206 -5.11 -23.57 5.69
CA THR A 206 -6.33 -23.30 6.45
C THR A 206 -6.40 -21.83 6.87
N ALA A 207 -7.56 -21.20 6.66
CA ALA A 207 -7.80 -19.83 7.13
C ALA A 207 -7.85 -19.77 8.67
N VAL A 208 -7.13 -18.82 9.27
CA VAL A 208 -7.02 -18.57 10.72
C VAL A 208 -7.44 -17.16 11.11
#